data_AF-A0A8J7EUZ8-F1
#
_entry.id   AF-A0A8J7EUZ8-F1
#
_cell.length_a   1.000
_cell.length_b   1.000
_cell.length_c   1.000
_cell.angle_alpha   90.00
_cell.angle_beta   90.00
_cell.angle_gamma   90.00
#
_symmetry.space_group_name_H-M   'P 1'
#
loop_
_entity.id
_entity.type
_entity.pdbx_description
1 polymer ?
#
loop_
_entity_poly.entity_id
_entity_poly.type
_entity_poly.pdbx_seq_one_letter_code
_entity_poly.pdbx_strand_id
1 'polypeptide(L)' 'MKAKDYSPLLKWVGRLLRYYLLALFGFAIACILTASFGATQLANFLLVVGGEWVLRLALFNGCLVGVAAMVESLRQ' A
#
# COMPACT_ATOMS: atom_id res chain seq x y z
N MET A 1 4.68 27.58 21.93
CA MET A 1 3.99 26.48 21.22
C MET A 1 4.35 26.58 19.74
N LYS A 2 5.37 25.84 19.25
CA LYS A 2 5.66 25.82 17.81
C LYS A 2 4.68 24.86 17.14
N ALA A 3 3.91 25.38 16.18
CA ALA A 3 3.06 24.56 15.34
C ALA A 3 3.95 23.49 14.68
N LYS A 4 3.64 22.22 14.96
CA LYS A 4 4.21 21.10 14.23
C LYS A 4 3.73 21.24 12.79
N ASP A 5 4.57 21.82 11.95
CA ASP A 5 4.47 21.72 10.50
C ASP A 5 4.67 20.25 10.14
N TYR A 6 3.63 19.43 10.33
CA TYR A 6 3.56 18.06 9.82
C TYR A 6 3.95 18.15 8.35
N SER A 7 5.14 17.64 8.04
CA SER A 7 5.72 17.84 6.73
C SER A 7 4.72 17.31 5.70
N PRO A 8 4.37 18.07 4.64
CA PRO A 8 3.36 17.64 3.67
C PRO A 8 3.65 16.22 3.15
N LEU A 9 4.93 15.83 3.09
CA LEU A 9 5.43 14.48 2.85
C LEU A 9 4.74 13.39 3.69
N LEU A 10 4.61 13.54 5.01
CA LEU A 10 3.93 12.55 5.85
C LEU A 10 2.43 12.45 5.55
N LYS A 11 1.80 13.59 5.23
CA LYS A 11 0.39 13.62 4.82
C LYS A 11 0.17 12.96 3.45
N TRP A 12 1.15 13.06 2.54
CA TRP A 12 1.15 12.35 1.26
C TRP A 12 1.37 10.86 1.46
N VAL A 13 2.37 10.47 2.25
CA VAL A 13 2.68 9.06 2.57
C VAL A 13 1.49 8.37 3.25
N GLY A 14 0.86 9.00 4.24
CA GLY A 14 -0.33 8.44 4.89
C GLY A 14 -1.52 8.27 3.95
N ARG A 15 -1.70 9.21 3.00
CA ARG A 15 -2.71 9.06 1.93
C ARG A 15 -2.36 7.90 1.01
N LEU A 16 -1.10 7.81 0.56
CA LEU A 16 -0.63 6.79 -0.37
C LEU A 16 -0.76 5.39 0.25
N LEU A 17 -0.42 5.23 1.54
CA LEU A 17 -0.63 4.02 2.30
C LEU A 17 -2.11 3.63 2.40
N ARG A 18 -3.00 4.61 2.65
CA ARG A 18 -4.44 4.37 2.71
C ARG A 18 -4.99 3.90 1.35
N TYR A 19 -4.59 4.55 0.25
CA TYR A 19 -4.97 4.12 -1.10
C TYR A 19 -4.43 2.74 -1.43
N TYR A 20 -3.20 2.44 -1.00
CA TYR A 20 -2.57 1.15 -1.18
C TYR A 20 -3.33 0.02 -0.48
N LEU A 21 -3.72 0.23 0.79
CA LEU A 21 -4.56 -0.70 1.54
C LEU A 21 -5.94 -0.89 0.89
N LEU A 22 -6.53 0.18 0.35
CA LEU A 22 -7.81 0.11 -0.36
C LEU A 22 -7.68 -0.73 -1.65
N ALA A 23 -6.61 -0.53 -2.41
CA ALA A 23 -6.33 -1.28 -3.63
C ALA A 23 -6.12 -2.77 -3.33
N LEU A 24 -5.37 -3.08 -2.27
CA LEU A 24 -5.20 -4.45 -1.75
C LEU A 24 -6.52 -5.10 -1.37
N PHE A 25 -7.39 -4.35 -0.69
CA PHE A 25 -8.70 -4.84 -0.28
C PHE A 25 -9.59 -5.13 -1.49
N GLY A 26 -9.64 -4.22 -2.47
CA GLY A 26 -10.35 -4.43 -3.73
C GLY A 26 -9.82 -5.63 -4.52
N PHE A 27 -8.49 -5.78 -4.56
CA PHE A 27 -7.84 -6.92 -5.19
C PHE A 27 -8.20 -8.25 -4.51
N ALA A 28 -8.18 -8.30 -3.18
CA ALA A 28 -8.61 -9.47 -2.41
C ALA A 28 -10.06 -9.84 -2.71
N ILE A 29 -10.97 -8.86 -2.75
CA ILE A 29 -12.38 -9.08 -3.11
C ILE A 29 -12.51 -9.63 -4.53
N ALA A 30 -11.80 -9.07 -5.50
CA ALA A 30 -11.81 -9.55 -6.87
C ALA A 30 -11.32 -11.01 -6.99
N CYS A 31 -10.25 -11.37 -6.27
CA CYS A 31 -9.76 -12.74 -6.19
C CYS A 31 -10.81 -13.69 -5.60
N ILE A 32 -11.46 -13.30 -4.49
CA ILE A 32 -12.51 -14.10 -3.86
C ILE A 32 -13.69 -14.30 -4.81
N LEU A 33 -14.20 -13.23 -5.43
CA LEU A 33 -15.30 -13.30 -6.41
C LEU A 33 -14.97 -14.21 -7.59
N THR A 34 -13.75 -14.10 -8.13
CA THR A 34 -13.27 -14.91 -9.25
C THR A 34 -13.16 -16.39 -8.86
N ALA A 35 -12.68 -16.68 -7.64
CA ALA A 35 -12.63 -18.03 -7.11
C ALA A 35 -14.04 -18.61 -6.89
N SER A 36 -14.99 -17.82 -6.38
CA SER A 36 -16.40 -18.20 -6.21
C SER A 36 -17.09 -18.55 -7.54
N PHE A 37 -16.70 -17.89 -8.63
CA PHE A 37 -17.22 -18.15 -9.98
C PHE A 37 -16.61 -19.39 -10.64
N GLY A 38 -15.70 -20.11 -9.97
CA GLY A 38 -15.01 -21.28 -10.53
C GLY A 38 -13.90 -20.93 -11.53
N ALA A 39 -13.59 -19.65 -11.73
CA ALA A 39 -12.50 -19.18 -12.57
C ALA A 39 -11.15 -19.26 -11.84
N THR A 40 -10.85 -20.41 -11.26
CA THR A 40 -9.68 -20.65 -10.39
C THR A 40 -8.35 -20.41 -11.11
N GLN A 41 -8.26 -20.70 -12.41
CA GLN A 41 -7.07 -20.35 -13.21
C GLN A 41 -6.84 -18.84 -13.29
N LEU A 42 -7.90 -18.06 -13.48
CA LEU A 42 -7.82 -16.61 -13.56
C LEU A 42 -7.44 -16.03 -12.19
N ALA A 43 -8.04 -16.54 -11.12
CA ALA A 43 -7.70 -16.14 -9.75
C ALA A 43 -6.23 -16.46 -9.42
N ASN A 44 -5.71 -17.63 -9.82
CA ASN A 44 -4.33 -18.00 -9.54
C ASN A 44 -3.32 -17.14 -10.32
N PHE A 45 -3.64 -16.84 -11.59
CA PHE A 45 -2.82 -15.93 -12.40
C PHE A 45 -2.82 -14.52 -11.82
N LEU A 46 -3.99 -14.05 -11.40
CA LEU A 46 -4.14 -12.76 -10.73
C LEU A 46 -3.34 -12.75 -9.43
N LEU A 47 -3.39 -13.80 -8.62
CA LEU A 47 -2.69 -13.89 -7.34
C LEU A 47 -1.17 -13.90 -7.52
N VAL A 48 -0.64 -14.62 -8.50
CA VAL A 48 0.81 -14.61 -8.80
C VAL A 48 1.28 -13.25 -9.29
N VAL A 49 0.59 -12.67 -10.28
CA VAL A 49 0.94 -11.35 -10.82
C VAL A 49 0.72 -10.29 -9.75
N GLY A 50 -0.47 -10.20 -9.21
CA GLY A 50 -0.87 -9.24 -8.19
C GLY A 50 -0.05 -9.36 -6.91
N GLY A 51 0.34 -10.56 -6.49
CA GLY A 51 1.21 -10.80 -5.34
C GLY A 51 2.61 -10.19 -5.51
N GLU A 52 3.23 -10.36 -6.68
CA GLU A 52 4.50 -9.72 -7.03
C GLU A 52 4.38 -8.18 -7.01
N TRP A 53 3.34 -7.64 -7.64
CA TRP A 53 3.09 -6.19 -7.66
C TRP A 53 2.81 -5.63 -6.26
N VAL A 54 2.06 -6.36 -5.45
CA VAL A 54 1.77 -6.04 -4.05
C VAL A 54 3.06 -6.04 -3.23
N LEU A 55 3.91 -7.05 -3.36
CA LEU A 55 5.15 -7.09 -2.59
C LEU A 55 6.04 -5.89 -2.92
N ARG A 56 6.17 -5.54 -4.21
CA ARG A 56 6.94 -4.38 -4.67
C ARG A 56 6.36 -3.06 -4.18
N LEU A 57 5.04 -2.88 -4.28
CA LEU A 57 4.37 -1.67 -3.81
C LEU A 57 4.42 -1.54 -2.29
N ALA A 58 4.35 -2.64 -1.55
CA ALA A 58 4.50 -2.67 -0.10
C ALA A 58 5.92 -2.27 0.32
N LEU A 59 6.95 -2.82 -0.34
CA LEU A 59 8.35 -2.43 -0.14
C LEU A 59 8.57 -0.94 -0.42
N PHE A 60 8.07 -0.47 -1.57
CA PHE A 60 8.20 0.95 -1.96
C PHE A 60 7.52 1.88 -0.96
N ASN A 61 6.28 1.56 -0.55
CA ASN A 61 5.57 2.31 0.48
C ASN A 61 6.27 2.25 1.84
N GLY A 62 6.77 1.07 2.25
CA GLY A 62 7.52 0.90 3.48
C GLY A 62 8.77 1.76 3.53
N CYS A 63 9.52 1.81 2.43
CA CYS A 63 10.66 2.72 2.28
C CYS A 63 10.24 4.19 2.39
N LEU A 64 9.15 4.59 1.73
CA LEU A 64 8.62 5.96 1.82
C LEU A 64 8.23 6.34 3.26
N VAL A 65 7.57 5.42 3.97
CA VAL A 65 7.19 5.59 5.38
C VAL A 65 8.44 5.70 6.25
N GLY A 66 9.44 4.84 6.05
CA GLY A 66 10.69 4.88 6.80
C GLY A 66 11.48 6.17 6.58
N VAL A 67 11.60 6.63 5.33
CA VAL A 67 12.23 7.91 4.99
C VAL A 67 11.46 9.06 5.61
N ALA A 68 10.12 9.05 5.54
CA ALA A 68 9.30 10.09 6.15
C ALA A 68 9.46 10.13 7.68
N ALA A 69 9.54 8.96 8.33
CA ALA A 69 9.79 8.85 9.77
C ALA A 69 11.21 9.34 10.14
N MET A 70 12.24 9.00 9.35
CA MET A 70 13.60 9.50 9.55
C MET A 70 13.67 11.02 9.41
N VAL A 71 13.04 11.58 8.37
CA VAL A 71 12.98 13.04 8.17
C VAL A 71 12.28 13.73 9.34
N GLU A 72 11.19 13.16 9.86
CA GLU A 72 10.51 13.69 11.03
C GLU A 72 11.41 13.60 12.29
N SER A 73 12.16 12.51 12.46
CA SER A 73 13.10 12.35 13.59
C SER A 73 14.31 13.28 13.53
N LEU A 74 14.82 13.61 12.34
CA LEU A 74 15.91 14.56 12.14
C LEU A 74 15.45 16.03 12.30
N ARG A 75 14.14 16.26 12.20
CA ARG A 75 13.53 17.58 12.37
C ARG A 75 13.19 17.88 13.83
N GLN A 76 13.06 16.84 14.67
CA GLN A 76 12.91 16.98 16.12
C GLN A 76 14.23 17.40 16.79
#